data_AF-A0A9Q9MHD4-F1
#
_entry.id   AF-A0A9Q9MHD4-F1
#
_cell.length_a   1.000
_cell.length_b   1.000
_cell.length_c   1.000
_cell.angle_alpha   90.00
_cell.angle_beta   90.00
_cell.angle_gamma   90.00
#
_symmetry.space_group_name_H-M   'P 1'
#
loop_
_entity.id
_entity.type
_entity.pdbx_description
1 polymer ?
#
loop_
_entity_poly.entity_id
_entity_poly.type
_entity_poly.pdbx_seq_one_letter_code
_entity_poly.pdbx_strand_id
1 'polypeptide(L)'
;MSGPTTTGAPAATGGSGGGDSGGGGSGARLLRHERLSAALALRGDDAVAALVDGDARPGAAGIGGRTATLDVAGVPVFVKQVPVTALDLRHPHSTANLFGLPMCYQYGVGSTG
;
A
#
# COMPACT_ATOMS: atom_id res chain seq x y z
N MET A 1 -8.57 -67.49 20.98
CA MET A 1 -7.11 -67.77 20.91
C MET A 1 -6.40 -66.45 20.77
N SER A 2 -5.79 -66.00 21.86
CA SER A 2 -4.95 -64.81 21.93
C SER A 2 -3.55 -65.12 21.42
N GLY A 3 -2.92 -64.14 20.75
CA GLY A 3 -1.52 -64.13 20.33
C GLY A 3 -1.09 -62.70 19.96
N PRO A 4 0.19 -62.33 20.11
CA PRO A 4 0.57 -61.17 20.93
C PRO A 4 0.89 -59.87 20.19
N THR A 5 0.84 -58.80 21.00
CA THR A 5 1.33 -57.43 20.81
C THR A 5 2.79 -57.34 20.38
N THR A 6 3.11 -56.39 19.49
CA THR A 6 4.42 -55.71 19.50
C THR A 6 4.26 -54.22 19.25
N THR A 7 4.82 -53.48 20.20
CA THR A 7 4.99 -52.04 20.30
C THR A 7 5.88 -51.50 19.18
N GLY A 8 5.49 -50.37 18.59
CA GLY A 8 6.31 -49.67 17.60
C GLY A 8 5.89 -48.21 17.39
N ALA A 9 6.31 -47.33 18.29
CA ALA A 9 6.50 -45.90 18.05
C ALA A 9 7.71 -45.47 18.92
N PRO A 10 8.49 -44.43 18.59
CA PRO A 10 8.24 -43.38 17.58
C PRO A 10 9.42 -43.12 16.62
N ALA A 11 9.12 -42.78 15.36
CA ALA A 11 10.09 -42.10 14.51
C ALA A 11 9.75 -40.60 14.50
N ALA A 12 10.42 -39.87 15.39
CA ALA A 12 10.56 -38.43 15.28
C ALA A 12 11.22 -38.11 13.94
N THR A 13 10.43 -37.67 12.96
CA THR A 13 10.98 -37.02 11.78
C THR A 13 11.27 -35.59 12.17
N GLY A 14 12.56 -35.27 12.16
CA GLY A 14 13.12 -34.04 12.70
C GLY A 14 12.49 -32.80 12.10
N GLY A 15 12.39 -31.78 12.96
CA GLY A 15 12.26 -30.42 12.51
C GLY A 15 13.44 -30.08 11.60
N SER A 16 13.13 -29.73 10.36
CA SER A 16 13.97 -28.80 9.62
C SER A 16 13.50 -27.41 10.01
N GLY A 17 14.10 -26.90 11.09
CA GLY A 17 14.15 -25.47 11.33
C GLY A 17 15.00 -24.83 10.24
N GLY A 18 14.35 -24.41 9.16
CA GLY A 18 14.85 -23.34 8.32
C GLY A 18 14.46 -22.04 8.98
N GLY A 19 15.34 -21.49 9.83
CA GLY A 19 15.12 -20.19 10.44
C GLY A 19 15.07 -19.10 9.38
N ASP A 20 13.94 -18.42 9.25
CA ASP A 20 13.88 -17.02 8.87
C ASP A 20 13.77 -16.18 10.15
N SER A 21 14.84 -16.24 10.94
CA SER A 21 15.10 -15.29 12.02
C SER A 21 15.13 -13.87 11.43
N GLY A 22 13.98 -13.19 11.47
CA GLY A 22 13.84 -11.76 11.15
C GLY A 22 13.11 -11.42 9.85
N GLY A 23 11.84 -11.84 9.67
CA GLY A 23 11.09 -11.50 8.45
C GLY A 23 9.58 -11.27 8.55
N GLY A 24 8.95 -11.45 9.71
CA GLY A 24 7.48 -11.48 9.87
C GLY A 24 6.72 -10.19 9.46
N GLY A 25 7.43 -9.06 9.33
CA GLY A 25 6.85 -7.80 8.86
C GLY A 25 6.82 -7.65 7.35
N SER A 26 7.63 -8.39 6.58
CA SER A 26 7.74 -8.19 5.13
C SER A 26 6.60 -8.85 4.36
N GLY A 27 6.26 -10.11 4.68
CA GLY A 27 5.16 -10.82 4.03
C GLY A 27 3.79 -10.18 4.29
N ALA A 28 3.50 -9.84 5.55
CA ALA A 28 2.23 -9.17 5.91
C ALA A 28 2.10 -7.77 5.27
N ARG A 29 3.22 -7.03 5.14
CA ARG A 29 3.24 -5.73 4.43
C ARG A 29 2.97 -5.91 2.94
N LEU A 30 3.59 -6.89 2.30
CA LEU A 30 3.40 -7.18 0.87
C LEU A 30 1.96 -7.58 0.56
N LEU A 31 1.37 -8.49 1.34
CA LEU A 31 -0.02 -8.90 1.19
C LEU A 31 -1.00 -7.72 1.34
N ARG A 32 -0.74 -6.83 2.31
CA ARG A 32 -1.53 -5.60 2.48
C ARG A 32 -1.41 -4.69 1.26
N HIS A 33 -0.20 -4.50 0.75
CA HIS A 33 0.07 -3.69 -0.43
C HIS A 33 -0.62 -4.25 -1.68
N GLU A 34 -0.52 -5.56 -1.92
CA GLU A 34 -1.16 -6.23 -3.07
C GLU A 34 -2.67 -6.08 -3.02
N ARG A 35 -3.28 -6.32 -1.85
CA ARG A 35 -4.73 -6.15 -1.65
C ARG A 35 -5.18 -4.72 -1.89
N LEU A 36 -4.46 -3.73 -1.34
CA LEU A 36 -4.77 -2.31 -1.54
C LEU A 36 -4.61 -1.90 -3.00
N SER A 37 -3.51 -2.30 -3.64
CA SER A 37 -3.21 -1.97 -5.03
C SER A 37 -4.25 -2.54 -5.98
N ALA A 38 -4.64 -3.81 -5.79
CA ALA A 38 -5.70 -4.44 -6.57
C ALA A 38 -7.06 -3.73 -6.35
N ALA A 39 -7.41 -3.40 -5.10
CA ALA A 39 -8.67 -2.71 -4.79
C ALA A 39 -8.74 -1.30 -5.40
N LEU A 40 -7.63 -0.57 -5.46
CA LEU A 40 -7.56 0.75 -6.07
C LEU A 40 -7.52 0.66 -7.61
N ALA A 41 -6.76 -0.28 -8.18
CA ALA A 41 -6.64 -0.45 -9.64
C ALA A 41 -7.98 -0.84 -10.32
N LEU A 42 -8.90 -1.46 -9.57
CA LEU A 42 -10.24 -1.79 -10.06
C LEU A 42 -11.22 -0.60 -10.04
N ARG A 43 -10.83 0.55 -9.48
CA ARG A 43 -11.67 1.76 -9.41
C ARG A 43 -11.24 2.76 -10.47
N GLY A 44 -12.22 3.28 -11.22
CA GLY A 44 -12.00 4.46 -12.06
C GLY A 44 -11.97 5.75 -11.24
N ASP A 45 -11.54 6.85 -11.88
CA ASP A 45 -11.35 8.15 -11.23
C ASP A 45 -12.60 8.65 -10.51
N ASP A 46 -13.79 8.53 -11.11
CA ASP A 46 -15.07 8.92 -10.49
C ASP A 46 -15.37 8.11 -9.22
N ALA A 47 -15.07 6.80 -9.24
CA ALA A 47 -15.28 5.93 -8.09
C ALA A 47 -14.26 6.19 -6.96
N VAL A 48 -13.07 6.70 -7.29
CA VAL A 48 -12.09 7.17 -6.31
C VAL A 48 -12.53 8.52 -5.74
N ALA A 49 -12.99 9.46 -6.58
CA ALA A 49 -13.50 10.75 -6.14
C ALA A 49 -14.68 10.59 -5.18
N ALA A 50 -15.67 9.77 -5.54
CA ALA A 50 -16.83 9.50 -4.69
C ALA A 50 -16.45 8.88 -3.33
N LEU A 51 -15.43 8.01 -3.31
CA LEU A 51 -14.92 7.40 -2.08
C LEU A 51 -14.27 8.44 -1.16
N VAL A 52 -13.50 9.38 -1.74
CA VAL A 52 -12.85 10.46 -1.00
C VAL A 52 -13.87 11.49 -0.50
N ASP A 53 -14.91 11.80 -1.26
CA ASP A 53 -15.92 12.80 -0.90
C ASP A 53 -16.98 12.25 0.08
N GLY A 54 -17.31 10.95 0.00
CA GLY A 54 -18.37 10.34 0.80
C GLY A 54 -17.90 9.72 2.13
N ASP A 55 -16.85 8.90 2.08
CA ASP A 55 -16.48 8.01 3.20
C ASP A 55 -15.22 8.47 3.96
N ALA A 56 -14.49 9.45 3.44
CA ALA A 56 -13.24 9.88 4.06
C ALA A 56 -13.50 10.72 5.31
N ARG A 57 -12.83 10.37 6.41
CA ARG A 57 -12.80 11.18 7.62
C ARG A 57 -11.82 12.34 7.43
N PRO A 58 -12.26 13.61 7.49
CA PRO A 58 -11.36 14.75 7.30
C PRO A 58 -10.24 14.78 8.33
N GLY A 59 -9.02 15.07 7.86
CA GLY A 59 -7.83 15.32 8.66
C GLY A 59 -7.45 16.80 8.68
N ALA A 60 -6.20 17.10 9.05
CA ALA A 60 -5.68 18.45 9.05
C ALA A 60 -5.41 18.97 7.63
N ALA A 61 -5.57 20.28 7.42
CA ALA A 61 -5.02 20.96 6.25
C ALA A 61 -3.58 21.42 6.55
N GLY A 62 -2.67 21.23 5.61
CA GLY A 62 -1.27 21.66 5.74
C GLY A 62 -0.66 22.02 4.40
N ILE A 63 0.67 22.18 4.35
CA ILE A 63 1.41 22.58 3.14
C ILE A 63 1.10 21.65 1.95
N GLY A 64 0.82 20.37 2.21
CA GLY A 64 0.47 19.38 1.19
C GLY A 64 -1.01 19.29 0.82
N GLY A 65 -1.84 20.27 1.20
CA GLY A 65 -3.28 20.27 0.92
C GLY A 65 -4.13 19.66 2.03
N ARG A 66 -5.38 19.30 1.70
CA ARG A 66 -6.30 18.66 2.65
C ARG A 66 -5.93 17.21 2.82
N THR A 67 -6.06 16.70 4.03
CA THR A 67 -5.80 15.29 4.31
C THR A 67 -7.06 14.61 4.82
N ALA A 68 -7.13 13.30 4.68
CA ALA A 68 -8.21 12.49 5.22
C ALA A 68 -7.73 11.06 5.52
N THR A 69 -8.51 10.33 6.30
CA THR A 69 -8.33 8.89 6.50
C THR A 69 -9.53 8.17 5.89
N LEU A 70 -9.26 7.09 5.17
CA LEU A 70 -10.26 6.30 4.45
C LEU A 70 -10.01 4.81 4.71
N ASP A 71 -11.06 3.99 4.75
CA ASP A 71 -10.89 2.54 4.72
C ASP A 71 -10.92 2.04 3.27
N VAL A 72 -9.88 1.29 2.89
CA VAL A 72 -9.83 0.61 1.59
C VAL A 72 -9.61 -0.87 1.84
N ALA A 73 -10.63 -1.67 1.51
CA ALA A 73 -10.61 -3.12 1.68
C ALA A 73 -10.29 -3.59 3.12
N GLY A 74 -10.78 -2.87 4.14
CA GLY A 74 -10.55 -3.15 5.56
C GLY A 74 -9.21 -2.64 6.09
N VAL A 75 -8.53 -1.78 5.33
CA VAL A 75 -7.25 -1.19 5.70
C VAL A 75 -7.38 0.33 5.73
N PRO A 76 -7.07 0.99 6.87
CA PRO A 76 -7.05 2.44 6.92
C PRO A 76 -5.88 2.98 6.10
N VAL A 77 -6.18 3.89 5.18
CA VAL A 77 -5.23 4.59 4.32
C VAL A 77 -5.32 6.09 4.57
N PHE A 78 -4.18 6.77 4.43
CA PHE A 78 -4.09 8.21 4.50
C PHE A 78 -4.18 8.80 3.09
N VAL A 79 -5.04 9.80 2.92
CA VAL A 79 -5.29 10.48 1.65
C VAL A 79 -4.75 11.89 1.72
N LYS A 80 -3.98 12.29 0.69
CA LYS A 80 -3.62 13.69 0.44
C LYS A 80 -4.42 14.19 -0.76
N GLN A 81 -5.18 15.26 -0.58
CA GLN A 81 -5.87 15.96 -1.65
C GLN A 81 -5.04 17.19 -2.04
N VAL A 82 -4.40 17.07 -3.19
CA VAL A 82 -3.57 18.13 -3.78
C VAL A 82 -4.44 18.88 -4.81
N PRO A 83 -4.61 20.21 -4.68
CA PRO A 83 -5.33 21.00 -5.67
C PRO A 83 -4.65 20.89 -7.04
N VAL A 84 -5.44 20.62 -8.07
CA VAL A 84 -4.98 20.65 -9.47
C VAL A 84 -5.19 22.07 -10.00
N THR A 85 -4.15 22.69 -10.56
CA THR A 85 -4.26 24.06 -11.08
C THR A 85 -4.87 24.08 -12.48
N ALA A 86 -5.35 25.24 -12.91
CA ALA A 86 -5.82 25.42 -14.28
C ALA A 86 -4.72 25.16 -15.34
N LEU A 87 -3.44 25.32 -14.98
CA LEU A 87 -2.32 24.99 -15.87
C LEU A 87 -2.20 23.48 -16.03
N ASP A 88 -2.28 22.73 -14.94
CA ASP A 88 -2.20 21.26 -14.96
C ASP A 88 -3.35 20.66 -15.79
N LEU A 89 -4.57 21.22 -15.65
CA LEU A 89 -5.74 20.76 -16.42
C LEU A 89 -5.64 20.97 -17.93
N ARG A 90 -4.82 21.92 -18.39
CA ARG A 90 -4.56 22.10 -19.84
C ARG A 90 -3.60 21.05 -20.40
N HIS A 91 -2.87 20.36 -19.53
CA HIS A 91 -1.86 19.36 -19.89
C HIS A 91 -2.05 18.07 -19.07
N PRO A 92 -3.21 17.41 -19.19
CA PRO A 92 -3.51 16.22 -18.39
C PRO A 92 -2.47 15.13 -18.63
N HIS A 93 -2.07 14.45 -17.55
CA HIS A 93 -1.05 13.38 -17.54
C HIS A 93 0.35 13.79 -18.03
N SER A 94 0.62 15.10 -18.19
CA SER A 94 1.95 15.59 -18.58
C SER A 94 2.96 15.42 -17.45
N THR A 95 4.13 14.89 -17.77
CA THR A 95 5.29 14.85 -16.87
C THR A 95 6.31 15.96 -17.19
N ALA A 96 5.94 16.93 -18.03
CA ALA A 96 6.82 18.05 -18.38
C ALA A 96 6.94 19.03 -17.21
N ASN A 97 8.07 19.74 -17.14
CA ASN A 97 8.27 20.83 -16.18
C ASN A 97 7.48 22.08 -16.60
N LEU A 98 6.15 22.06 -16.39
CA LEU A 98 5.23 23.15 -16.77
C LEU A 98 5.52 24.46 -16.02
N PHE A 99 6.24 24.39 -14.90
CA PHE A 99 6.56 25.51 -14.03
C PHE A 99 8.00 26.04 -14.20
N GLY A 100 8.80 25.44 -15.10
CA GLY A 100 10.19 25.85 -15.32
C GLY A 100 11.09 25.77 -14.08
N LEU A 101 10.77 24.87 -13.14
CA LEU A 101 11.53 24.72 -11.89
C LEU A 101 12.95 24.19 -12.17
N PRO A 102 13.95 24.56 -11.34
CA PRO A 102 15.28 23.98 -11.45
C PRO A 102 15.26 22.45 -11.38
N MET A 103 16.15 21.78 -12.10
CA MET A 103 16.17 20.31 -12.21
C MET A 103 16.37 19.59 -10.88
N CYS A 104 16.96 20.24 -9.87
CA CYS A 104 17.12 19.67 -8.52
C CYS A 104 15.81 19.53 -7.73
N TYR A 105 14.69 20.10 -8.21
CA TYR A 105 13.37 19.89 -7.62
C TYR A 105 12.59 18.72 -8.26
N GLN A 106 13.11 18.14 -9.34
CA GLN A 106 12.47 17.02 -10.02
C GLN A 106 12.88 15.69 -9.39
N TYR A 107 11.92 14.78 -9.25
CA TYR A 107 12.16 13.44 -8.72
C TYR A 107 13.28 12.72 -9.49
N GLY A 108 14.21 12.09 -8.76
CA GLY A 108 15.33 11.34 -9.34
C GLY A 108 16.62 12.14 -9.57
N VAL A 109 16.61 13.48 -9.42
CA VAL A 109 17.82 14.32 -9.42
C VAL A 109 18.00 14.91 -8.02
N GLY A 110 18.61 14.13 -7.13
CA GLY A 110 19.00 14.61 -5.80
C GLY A 110 17.87 14.84 -4.80
N SER A 111 16.70 14.21 -4.95
CA SER A 111 15.71 14.19 -3.86
C SER A 111 16.12 13.20 -2.77
N THR A 112 16.31 13.69 -1.55
CA THR A 112 16.35 12.84 -0.35
C THR A 112 14.92 12.50 0.04
N GLY A 113 14.33 11.51 -0.64
CA GLY A 113 12.98 11.02 -0.36
C GLY A 113 12.29 10.44 -1.57
#